data_AF-A0A085VIJ9-F1
#
_entry.id   AF-A0A085VIJ9-F1
#
_cell.length_a   1.000
_cell.length_b   1.000
_cell.length_c   1.000
_cell.angle_alpha   90.00
_cell.angle_beta   90.00
_cell.angle_gamma   90.00
#
_symmetry.space_group_name_H-M   'P 1'
#
loop_
_entity.id
_entity.type
_entity.pdbx_description
1 polymer ?
#
loop_
_entity_poly.entity_id
_entity_poly.type
_entity_poly.pdbx_seq_one_letter_code
_entity_poly.pdbx_strand_id
1 'polypeptide(L)'
;MSHKVAFSFADGKTLFFPVNGNEILLDAAMRSGINIPLDCREGVCGTCQGRCDSGEYSQDYVDEEALSEQDLAQRKMLTCQTRIKSDAAFYFDFASTLCNAVGPAPLRGIVRAVEQISPNTAILHVDAGADGQQLDFLPGQYARLQVPGTQQKRSYSFANRPNTTNQLQFLIRLLPDGVMSNYIRERCVIGDEIMLEAPLGAFYLRHVDKPLIFVAGGTGLSAFLGMLDELAERGGCGQPVHLYYGVRDAADLCETARIAAYAERIPGFRFSPVISDPDPQWTGKRGYIAEHFDASELRDTASDLYLCGPPPMVESIKTWLSAQNLNNAHLYLEKFTESNT
;
A
#
# COMPACT_ATOMS: atom_id res chain seq x y z
N MET A 1 0.84 -29.38 24.39
CA MET A 1 2.04 -28.71 24.94
C MET A 1 1.98 -27.26 24.52
N SER A 2 2.55 -26.35 25.32
CA SER A 2 2.68 -24.93 24.96
C SER A 2 4.07 -24.67 24.40
N HIS A 3 4.16 -23.77 23.42
CA HIS A 3 5.40 -23.36 22.76
C HIS A 3 5.68 -21.89 23.02
N LYS A 4 6.96 -21.51 23.03
CA LYS A 4 7.40 -20.12 23.14
C LYS A 4 7.56 -19.52 21.76
N VAL A 5 6.99 -18.33 21.57
CA VAL A 5 7.14 -17.55 20.34
C VAL A 5 7.87 -16.24 20.61
N ALA A 6 8.69 -15.85 19.65
CA ALA A 6 9.27 -14.52 19.54
C ALA A 6 8.74 -13.80 18.29
N PHE A 7 8.18 -12.60 18.46
CA PHE A 7 7.86 -11.67 17.37
C PHE A 7 8.88 -10.54 17.37
N SER A 8 9.68 -10.44 16.31
CA SER A 8 10.64 -9.37 16.07
C SER A 8 10.09 -8.37 15.05
N PHE A 9 10.35 -7.09 15.27
CA PHE A 9 9.78 -5.99 14.49
C PHE A 9 10.89 -5.15 13.82
N ALA A 10 10.52 -4.33 12.84
CA ALA A 10 11.46 -3.49 12.10
C ALA A 10 12.13 -2.41 12.97
N ASP A 11 11.52 -2.03 14.10
CA ASP A 11 12.11 -1.11 15.09
C ASP A 11 13.08 -1.82 16.07
N GLY A 12 13.45 -3.06 15.80
CA GLY A 12 14.43 -3.84 16.55
C GLY A 12 13.92 -4.41 17.87
N LYS A 13 12.64 -4.20 18.21
CA LYS A 13 12.03 -4.80 19.40
C LYS A 13 11.61 -6.23 19.14
N THR A 14 11.67 -7.04 20.19
CA THR A 14 11.18 -8.42 20.19
C THR A 14 10.24 -8.65 21.36
N LEU A 15 9.08 -9.22 21.09
CA LEU A 15 8.07 -9.58 22.09
C LEU A 15 7.98 -11.10 22.18
N PHE A 16 7.85 -11.63 23.41
CA PHE A 16 7.75 -13.06 23.66
C PHE A 16 6.41 -13.42 24.28
N PHE A 17 5.80 -14.51 23.82
CA PHE A 17 4.52 -14.96 24.34
C PHE A 17 4.34 -16.48 24.21
N PRO A 18 3.53 -17.11 25.08
CA PRO A 18 3.22 -18.53 24.98
C PRO A 18 2.03 -18.77 24.03
N VAL A 19 2.16 -19.81 23.21
CA VAL A 19 1.09 -20.33 22.35
C VAL A 19 0.68 -21.71 22.87
N ASN A 20 -0.61 -21.93 23.05
CA ASN A 20 -1.15 -23.22 23.47
C ASN A 20 -1.15 -24.21 22.30
N GLY A 21 -1.18 -25.50 22.62
CA GLY A 21 -1.24 -26.55 21.59
C GLY A 21 -2.46 -26.37 20.70
N ASN A 22 -2.24 -26.36 19.39
CA ASN A 22 -3.26 -26.15 18.37
C ASN A 22 -3.97 -24.78 18.43
N GLU A 23 -3.41 -23.76 19.07
CA GLU A 23 -3.91 -22.38 19.05
C GLU A 23 -3.47 -21.67 17.76
N ILE A 24 -4.32 -20.79 17.21
CA ILE A 24 -3.92 -19.90 16.11
C ILE A 24 -2.93 -18.86 16.63
N LEU A 25 -1.85 -18.64 15.89
CA LEU A 25 -0.76 -17.75 16.26
C LEU A 25 -1.24 -16.31 16.52
N LEU A 26 -2.13 -15.79 15.68
CA LEU A 26 -2.76 -14.49 15.87
C LEU A 26 -3.52 -14.39 17.20
N ASP A 27 -4.37 -15.37 17.52
CA ASP A 27 -5.18 -15.35 18.74
C ASP A 27 -4.30 -15.43 19.99
N ALA A 28 -3.23 -16.22 19.94
CA ALA A 28 -2.24 -16.27 21.01
C ALA A 28 -1.51 -14.94 21.21
N ALA A 29 -1.12 -14.26 20.13
CA ALA A 29 -0.50 -12.94 20.18
C ALA A 29 -1.45 -11.90 20.79
N MET A 30 -2.70 -11.85 20.35
CA MET A 30 -3.71 -10.93 20.86
C MET A 30 -4.05 -11.18 22.33
N ARG A 31 -4.17 -12.45 22.73
CA ARG A 31 -4.34 -12.85 24.14
C ARG A 31 -3.18 -12.37 25.01
N SER A 32 -2.00 -12.23 24.44
CA SER A 32 -0.81 -11.69 25.09
C SER A 32 -0.62 -10.18 24.92
N GLY A 33 -1.63 -9.46 24.42
CA GLY A 33 -1.59 -7.99 24.28
C GLY A 33 -0.75 -7.51 23.09
N ILE A 34 -0.58 -8.36 22.07
CA ILE A 34 0.16 -8.04 20.84
C ILE A 34 -0.83 -8.02 19.67
N ASN A 35 -1.42 -6.86 19.42
CA ASN A 35 -2.38 -6.67 18.34
C ASN A 35 -1.67 -6.27 17.04
N ILE A 36 -1.19 -7.25 16.28
CA ILE A 36 -0.63 -7.02 14.94
C ILE A 36 -1.71 -6.53 13.95
N PRO A 37 -1.34 -5.77 12.91
CA PRO A 37 -2.26 -5.35 11.85
C PRO A 37 -3.05 -6.54 11.27
N LEU A 38 -4.35 -6.35 11.14
CA LEU A 38 -5.30 -7.39 10.77
C LEU A 38 -6.50 -6.80 10.04
N ASP A 39 -7.06 -7.55 9.09
CA ASP A 39 -8.29 -7.19 8.39
C ASP A 39 -9.30 -8.37 8.36
N CYS A 40 -9.13 -9.39 7.50
CA CYS A 40 -10.16 -10.41 7.29
C CYS A 40 -10.18 -11.60 8.26
N ARG A 41 -9.05 -12.00 8.86
CA ARG A 41 -8.84 -13.31 9.56
C ARG A 41 -9.05 -14.58 8.72
N GLU A 42 -9.33 -14.46 7.43
CA GLU A 42 -9.71 -15.59 6.56
C GLU A 42 -8.58 -16.08 5.64
N GLY A 43 -7.36 -15.55 5.77
CA GLY A 43 -6.23 -15.95 4.92
C GLY A 43 -6.20 -15.30 3.53
N VAL A 44 -7.01 -14.28 3.30
CA VAL A 44 -7.20 -13.64 1.97
C VAL A 44 -6.55 -12.26 1.87
N CYS A 45 -6.57 -11.45 2.93
CA CYS A 45 -6.18 -10.03 2.84
C CYS A 45 -4.66 -9.76 2.86
N GLY A 46 -3.83 -10.71 3.32
CA GLY A 46 -2.39 -10.49 3.52
C GLY A 46 -1.97 -9.53 4.66
N THR A 47 -2.87 -8.79 5.31
CA THR A 47 -2.52 -7.76 6.31
C THR A 47 -1.66 -8.28 7.48
N CYS A 48 -1.97 -9.50 7.95
CA CYS A 48 -1.33 -10.11 9.11
C CYS A 48 -0.07 -10.93 8.75
N GLN A 49 0.51 -10.67 7.58
CA GLN A 49 1.68 -11.35 7.05
C GLN A 49 2.93 -11.08 7.89
N GLY A 50 3.68 -12.14 8.16
CA GLY A 50 5.04 -12.11 8.70
C GLY A 50 5.92 -13.15 8.02
N ARG A 51 7.16 -13.31 8.48
CA ARG A 51 8.10 -14.34 8.01
C ARG A 51 8.57 -15.19 9.17
N CYS A 52 8.56 -16.51 9.02
CA CYS A 52 9.05 -17.43 10.03
C CYS A 52 10.58 -17.60 9.91
N ASP A 53 11.32 -17.01 10.86
CA ASP A 53 12.78 -17.12 10.94
C ASP A 53 13.23 -18.51 11.40
N SER A 54 12.50 -19.10 12.35
CA SER A 54 12.83 -20.43 12.90
C SER A 54 11.60 -21.12 13.48
N GLY A 55 11.68 -22.44 13.59
CA GLY A 55 10.62 -23.30 14.12
C GLY A 55 9.74 -23.94 13.05
N GLU A 56 8.87 -24.84 13.50
CA GLU A 56 7.93 -25.59 12.67
C GLU A 56 6.52 -25.03 12.81
N TYR A 57 5.82 -24.90 11.69
CA TYR A 57 4.45 -24.41 11.64
C TYR A 57 3.64 -25.12 10.55
N SER A 58 2.32 -24.92 10.58
CA SER A 58 1.40 -25.22 9.49
C SER A 58 0.48 -24.02 9.28
N GLN A 59 -0.05 -23.89 8.06
CA GLN A 59 -1.08 -22.92 7.75
C GLN A 59 -2.36 -23.65 7.33
N ASP A 60 -3.50 -23.23 7.89
CA ASP A 60 -4.79 -23.86 7.65
C ASP A 60 -5.28 -23.56 6.22
N TYR A 61 -5.30 -22.29 5.83
CA TYR A 61 -5.59 -21.84 4.46
C TYR A 61 -4.85 -20.53 4.15
N VAL A 62 -4.42 -20.36 2.90
CA VAL A 62 -3.81 -19.13 2.40
C VAL A 62 -4.23 -18.96 0.95
N ASP A 63 -4.81 -17.80 0.62
CA ASP A 63 -5.14 -17.48 -0.77
C ASP A 63 -3.88 -17.16 -1.57
N GLU A 64 -3.83 -17.57 -2.85
CA GLU A 64 -2.67 -17.35 -3.72
C GLU A 64 -2.43 -15.87 -4.04
N GLU A 65 -3.47 -15.03 -4.00
CA GLU A 65 -3.30 -13.58 -4.10
C GLU A 65 -2.75 -12.97 -2.80
N ALA A 66 -2.90 -13.65 -1.65
CA ALA A 66 -2.39 -13.21 -0.36
C ALA A 66 -0.92 -13.59 -0.15
N LEU A 67 -0.54 -14.84 -0.46
CA LEU A 67 0.86 -15.29 -0.51
C LEU A 67 1.07 -16.21 -1.71
N SER A 68 2.01 -15.86 -2.57
CA SER A 68 2.41 -16.69 -3.70
C SER A 68 3.19 -17.94 -3.27
N GLU A 69 3.39 -18.90 -4.18
CA GLU A 69 4.28 -20.05 -3.92
C GLU A 69 5.70 -19.61 -3.52
N GLN A 70 6.20 -18.52 -4.12
CA GLN A 70 7.51 -17.96 -3.80
C GLN A 70 7.53 -17.37 -2.38
N ASP A 71 6.44 -16.73 -1.95
CA ASP A 71 6.30 -16.23 -0.59
C ASP A 71 6.33 -17.37 0.44
N LEU A 72 5.59 -18.44 0.17
CA LEU A 72 5.56 -19.64 1.00
C LEU A 72 6.95 -20.31 1.06
N ALA A 73 7.66 -20.39 -0.07
CA ALA A 73 9.03 -20.91 -0.13
C ALA A 73 10.01 -20.05 0.68
N GLN A 74 9.77 -18.75 0.79
CA GLN A 74 10.50 -17.83 1.66
C GLN A 74 10.03 -17.84 3.12
N ARG A 75 9.18 -18.82 3.49
CA ARG A 75 8.61 -18.99 4.83
C ARG A 75 7.78 -17.78 5.29
N LYS A 76 7.19 -17.03 4.37
CA LYS A 76 6.15 -16.04 4.72
C LYS A 76 4.89 -16.78 5.15
N MET A 77 4.18 -16.18 6.08
CA MET A 77 2.99 -16.77 6.71
C MET A 77 1.98 -15.70 7.09
N LEU A 78 0.71 -16.10 7.19
CA LEU A 78 -0.37 -15.28 7.72
C LEU A 78 -0.66 -15.74 9.14
N THR A 79 -0.45 -14.87 10.12
CA THR A 79 -0.65 -15.22 11.54
C THR A 79 -2.06 -15.69 11.86
N CYS A 80 -3.08 -15.20 11.14
CA CYS A 80 -4.49 -15.60 11.32
C CYS A 80 -4.76 -17.04 10.89
N GLN A 81 -3.87 -17.65 10.12
CA GLN A 81 -4.00 -19.01 9.59
C GLN A 81 -2.87 -19.93 10.07
N THR A 82 -1.94 -19.43 10.89
CA THR A 82 -0.75 -20.17 11.30
C THR A 82 -0.93 -20.86 12.64
N ARG A 83 -0.53 -22.13 12.72
CA ARG A 83 -0.39 -22.90 13.98
C ARG A 83 1.04 -23.39 14.10
N ILE A 84 1.64 -23.26 15.28
CA ILE A 84 3.03 -23.67 15.51
C ILE A 84 3.11 -25.08 16.10
N LYS A 85 4.20 -25.78 15.79
CA LYS A 85 4.50 -27.16 16.20
C LYS A 85 5.76 -27.26 17.07
N SER A 86 6.51 -26.18 17.18
CA SER A 86 7.69 -26.03 18.04
C SER A 86 7.76 -24.61 18.59
N ASP A 87 8.75 -24.34 19.44
CA ASP A 87 9.19 -22.96 19.69
C ASP A 87 9.61 -22.33 18.34
N ALA A 88 9.25 -21.07 18.14
CA ALA A 88 9.37 -20.42 16.83
C ALA A 88 9.65 -18.91 16.95
N ALA A 89 10.32 -18.36 15.95
CA ALA A 89 10.57 -16.93 15.82
C ALA A 89 10.00 -16.40 14.50
N PHE A 90 9.37 -15.23 14.55
CA PHE A 90 8.79 -14.57 13.39
C PHE A 90 9.22 -13.11 13.33
N TYR A 91 9.39 -12.63 12.10
CA TYR A 91 9.72 -11.25 11.80
C TYR A 91 8.53 -10.54 11.13
N PHE A 92 8.28 -9.31 11.57
CA PHE A 92 7.31 -8.39 10.98
C PHE A 92 8.02 -7.13 10.50
N ASP A 93 7.65 -6.75 9.29
CA ASP A 93 8.32 -5.67 8.58
C ASP A 93 7.69 -4.30 8.82
N PHE A 94 7.31 -4.08 10.08
CA PHE A 94 6.76 -2.83 10.56
C PHE A 94 7.18 -2.62 12.02
N ALA A 95 7.10 -1.38 12.48
CA ALA A 95 7.48 -1.04 13.85
C ALA A 95 6.47 -1.63 14.85
N SER A 96 6.99 -2.10 16.00
CA SER A 96 6.14 -2.63 17.08
C SER A 96 5.13 -1.63 17.63
N THR A 97 5.28 -0.33 17.36
CA THR A 97 4.29 0.70 17.73
C THR A 97 2.95 0.51 17.03
N LEU A 98 2.92 -0.20 15.90
CA LEU A 98 1.69 -0.63 15.26
C LEU A 98 1.03 -1.81 15.98
N CYS A 99 1.79 -2.54 16.79
CA CYS A 99 1.21 -3.51 17.71
C CYS A 99 0.48 -2.74 18.80
N ASN A 100 -0.84 -2.85 18.83
CA ASN A 100 -1.73 -2.06 19.69
C ASN A 100 -1.98 -0.63 19.22
N ALA A 101 -1.61 -0.28 17.98
CA ALA A 101 -2.31 0.81 17.33
C ALA A 101 -3.81 0.49 17.38
N VAL A 102 -4.63 1.49 17.72
CA VAL A 102 -6.08 1.34 17.65
C VAL A 102 -6.35 0.91 16.21
N GLY A 103 -6.99 -0.26 16.04
CA GLY A 103 -7.39 -0.75 14.71
C GLY A 103 -8.23 0.29 13.98
N PRO A 104 -8.70 0.01 12.75
CA PRO A 104 -9.42 1.00 11.94
C PRO A 104 -10.46 1.76 12.78
N ALA A 105 -10.21 3.04 13.02
CA ALA A 105 -10.98 3.87 13.93
C ALA A 105 -11.79 4.89 13.12
N PRO A 106 -13.03 5.21 13.57
CA PRO A 106 -13.75 6.32 13.01
C PRO A 106 -13.01 7.62 13.36
N LEU A 107 -12.69 8.41 12.34
CA LEU A 107 -12.04 9.71 12.47
C LEU A 107 -12.90 10.76 11.78
N ARG A 108 -12.94 11.94 12.37
CA ARG A 108 -13.57 13.10 11.76
C ARG A 108 -12.53 13.91 11.00
N GLY A 109 -12.76 14.11 9.71
CA GLY A 109 -11.94 14.94 8.85
C GLY A 109 -12.67 16.19 8.37
N ILE A 110 -11.94 17.28 8.16
CA ILE A 110 -12.46 18.52 7.59
C ILE A 110 -11.79 18.75 6.24
N VAL A 111 -12.59 18.97 5.18
CA VAL A 111 -12.07 19.32 3.86
C VAL A 111 -11.35 20.66 3.93
N ARG A 112 -10.06 20.65 3.56
CA ARG A 112 -9.21 21.85 3.52
C ARG A 112 -9.01 22.40 2.13
N ALA A 113 -8.97 21.53 1.12
CA ALA A 113 -8.87 21.92 -0.27
C ALA A 113 -9.33 20.78 -1.18
N VAL A 114 -9.79 21.16 -2.37
CA VAL A 114 -10.03 20.27 -3.50
C VAL A 114 -9.40 20.90 -4.73
N GLU A 115 -8.51 20.17 -5.38
CA GLU A 115 -7.83 20.59 -6.59
C GLU A 115 -8.31 19.74 -7.77
N GLN A 116 -8.93 20.37 -8.75
CA GLN A 116 -9.33 19.70 -9.98
C GLN A 116 -8.13 19.67 -10.95
N ILE A 117 -7.49 18.51 -11.09
CA ILE A 117 -6.31 18.35 -11.97
C ILE A 117 -6.73 18.22 -13.43
N SER A 118 -7.75 17.40 -13.68
CA SER A 118 -8.30 17.12 -15.01
C SER A 118 -9.80 16.81 -14.88
N PRO A 119 -10.54 16.61 -15.98
CA PRO A 119 -11.91 16.10 -15.91
C PRO A 119 -12.04 14.75 -15.17
N ASN A 120 -10.97 13.96 -15.10
CA ASN A 120 -10.95 12.60 -14.55
C ASN A 120 -10.20 12.47 -13.23
N THR A 121 -9.53 13.52 -12.74
CA THR A 121 -8.65 13.45 -11.57
C THR A 121 -8.79 14.68 -10.69
N ALA A 122 -8.92 14.46 -9.39
CA ALA A 122 -8.88 15.50 -8.37
C ALA A 122 -7.97 15.10 -7.19
N ILE A 123 -7.49 16.08 -6.45
CA ILE A 123 -6.76 15.91 -5.19
C ILE A 123 -7.63 16.48 -4.07
N LEU A 124 -7.88 15.67 -3.04
CA LEU A 124 -8.63 16.06 -1.85
C LEU A 124 -7.67 16.17 -0.66
N HIS A 125 -7.71 17.30 0.03
CA HIS A 125 -6.98 17.54 1.27
C HIS A 125 -7.93 17.55 2.46
N VAL A 126 -7.63 16.73 3.48
CA VAL A 126 -8.45 16.56 4.67
C VAL A 126 -7.60 16.75 5.92
N ASP A 127 -8.12 17.54 6.86
CA ASP A 127 -7.55 17.68 8.20
C ASP A 127 -8.29 16.77 9.18
N ALA A 128 -7.61 15.73 9.66
CA ALA A 128 -8.11 14.80 10.67
C ALA A 128 -7.42 14.99 12.05
N GLY A 129 -6.91 16.19 12.32
CA GLY A 129 -6.16 16.51 13.54
C GLY A 129 -7.02 16.90 14.75
N ALA A 130 -8.35 16.99 14.59
CA ALA A 130 -9.26 17.54 15.60
C ALA A 130 -9.19 16.81 16.97
N ASP A 131 -8.97 15.50 16.96
CA ASP A 131 -8.95 14.68 18.17
C ASP A 131 -7.58 14.65 18.88
N GLY A 132 -6.56 15.31 18.30
CA GLY A 132 -5.21 15.42 18.88
C GLY A 132 -4.39 14.12 18.93
N GLN A 133 -4.99 12.98 18.63
CA GLN A 133 -4.30 11.70 18.48
C GLN A 133 -3.74 11.58 17.06
N GLN A 134 -2.43 11.34 16.94
CA GLN A 134 -1.79 11.08 15.66
C GLN A 134 -2.36 9.80 15.04
N LEU A 135 -2.74 9.88 13.76
CA LEU A 135 -3.08 8.73 12.95
C LEU A 135 -1.79 8.08 12.45
N ASP A 136 -1.41 6.97 13.06
CA ASP A 136 -0.32 6.15 12.56
C ASP A 136 -0.83 5.22 11.46
N PHE A 137 -0.14 5.23 10.32
CA PHE A 137 -0.40 4.35 9.19
C PHE A 137 0.89 4.09 8.41
N LEU A 138 0.95 2.96 7.71
CA LEU A 138 2.08 2.60 6.87
C LEU A 138 1.93 3.21 5.46
N PRO A 139 2.98 3.80 4.88
CA PRO A 139 2.93 4.35 3.53
C PRO A 139 2.46 3.33 2.49
N GLY A 140 1.31 3.60 1.86
CA GLY A 140 0.61 2.70 0.94
C GLY A 140 -0.79 2.28 1.42
N GLN A 141 -1.05 2.37 2.73
CA GLN A 141 -2.38 2.11 3.31
C GLN A 141 -3.43 3.14 2.84
N TYR A 142 -4.69 2.84 3.15
CA TYR A 142 -5.83 3.64 2.73
C TYR A 142 -6.81 3.93 3.88
N ALA A 143 -7.75 4.84 3.61
CA ALA A 143 -8.91 5.10 4.44
C ALA A 143 -10.20 4.80 3.67
N ARG A 144 -11.25 4.37 4.37
CA ARG A 144 -12.62 4.40 3.82
C ARG A 144 -13.25 5.74 4.18
N LEU A 145 -13.55 6.55 3.18
CA LEU A 145 -14.23 7.83 3.33
C LEU A 145 -15.73 7.63 3.09
N GLN A 146 -16.55 8.08 4.03
CA GLN A 146 -17.98 8.21 3.81
C GLN A 146 -18.25 9.42 2.90
N VAL A 147 -18.99 9.21 1.81
CA VAL A 147 -19.33 10.30 0.89
C VAL A 147 -20.35 11.22 1.57
N PRO A 148 -20.07 12.53 1.74
CA PRO A 148 -20.96 13.44 2.45
C PRO A 148 -22.37 13.48 1.88
N GLY A 149 -23.35 13.45 2.78
CA GLY A 149 -24.78 13.37 2.46
C GLY A 149 -25.27 11.96 2.09
N THR A 150 -24.44 10.92 2.23
CA THR A 150 -24.83 9.53 1.93
C THR A 150 -24.30 8.55 3.00
N GLN A 151 -24.72 7.29 2.95
CA GLN A 151 -24.14 6.20 3.75
C GLN A 151 -23.05 5.41 3.00
N GLN A 152 -22.76 5.80 1.75
CA GLN A 152 -21.80 5.08 0.91
C GLN A 152 -20.38 5.40 1.34
N LYS A 153 -19.53 4.37 1.41
CA LYS A 153 -18.09 4.49 1.70
C LYS A 153 -17.26 4.17 0.45
N ARG A 154 -16.11 4.83 0.29
CA ARG A 154 -15.15 4.56 -0.78
C ARG A 154 -13.74 4.53 -0.22
N SER A 155 -12.92 3.59 -0.71
CA SER A 155 -11.53 3.44 -0.30
C SER A 155 -10.63 4.37 -1.10
N TYR A 156 -9.76 5.11 -0.41
CA TYR A 156 -8.75 5.97 -1.01
C TYR A 156 -7.43 5.85 -0.26
N SER A 157 -6.36 5.49 -0.98
CA SER A 157 -5.00 5.42 -0.43
C SER A 157 -4.49 6.79 -0.02
N PHE A 158 -3.77 6.84 1.09
CA PHE A 158 -3.09 8.06 1.53
C PHE A 158 -2.00 8.44 0.53
N ALA A 159 -1.98 9.70 0.09
CA ALA A 159 -1.01 10.24 -0.86
C ALA A 159 0.19 10.93 -0.19
N ASN A 160 0.37 10.72 1.11
CA ASN A 160 1.45 11.29 1.89
C ASN A 160 1.84 10.36 3.04
N ARG A 161 3.04 10.53 3.59
CA ARG A 161 3.46 9.82 4.82
C ARG A 161 2.65 10.28 6.05
N PRO A 162 2.54 9.47 7.10
CA PRO A 162 1.97 9.91 8.38
C PRO A 162 2.69 11.16 8.90
N ASN A 163 1.93 12.05 9.52
CA ASN A 163 2.43 13.31 10.09
C ASN A 163 1.70 13.63 11.41
N THR A 164 2.33 14.42 12.26
CA THR A 164 1.85 14.75 13.61
C THR A 164 0.58 15.59 13.62
N THR A 165 0.19 16.16 12.49
CA THR A 165 -0.97 17.06 12.33
C THR A 165 -2.15 16.41 11.61
N ASN A 166 -2.05 15.12 11.27
CA ASN A 166 -3.06 14.38 10.50
C ASN A 166 -3.59 15.14 9.27
N GLN A 167 -2.70 15.82 8.54
CA GLN A 167 -3.04 16.37 7.23
C GLN A 167 -2.94 15.23 6.21
N LEU A 168 -4.07 14.90 5.60
CA LEU A 168 -4.23 13.76 4.71
C LEU A 168 -4.50 14.26 3.29
N GLN A 169 -3.87 13.61 2.31
CA GLN A 169 -4.05 13.87 0.89
C GLN A 169 -4.56 12.60 0.21
N PHE A 170 -5.52 12.74 -0.71
CA PHE A 170 -6.07 11.63 -1.49
C PHE A 170 -6.14 12.02 -2.97
N LEU A 171 -5.70 11.13 -3.86
CA LEU A 171 -5.91 11.27 -5.30
C LEU A 171 -7.18 10.51 -5.69
N ILE A 172 -8.16 11.22 -6.23
CA ILE A 172 -9.48 10.69 -6.55
C ILE A 172 -9.67 10.65 -8.06
N ARG A 173 -9.89 9.45 -8.59
CA ARG A 173 -10.38 9.29 -9.97
C ARG A 173 -11.85 9.67 -10.00
N LEU A 174 -12.18 10.59 -10.91
CA LEU A 174 -13.53 11.05 -11.14
C LEU A 174 -14.20 10.19 -12.20
N LEU A 175 -15.16 9.38 -11.78
CA LEU A 175 -15.99 8.58 -12.66
C LEU A 175 -17.22 9.41 -13.10
N PRO A 176 -17.77 9.20 -14.30
CA PRO A 176 -18.93 9.95 -14.79
C PRO A 176 -20.10 9.96 -13.80
N ASP A 177 -20.51 8.78 -13.30
CA ASP A 177 -21.65 8.64 -12.38
C ASP A 177 -21.22 8.18 -10.97
N GLY A 178 -19.96 8.43 -10.60
CA GLY A 178 -19.43 8.02 -9.29
C GLY A 178 -19.98 8.89 -8.16
N VAL A 179 -20.48 8.28 -7.08
CA VAL A 179 -21.10 9.02 -5.95
C VAL A 179 -20.11 9.99 -5.27
N MET A 180 -18.88 9.55 -5.02
CA MET A 180 -17.81 10.45 -4.55
C MET A 180 -17.41 11.46 -5.62
N SER A 181 -17.38 11.05 -6.89
CA SER A 181 -17.00 11.93 -8.00
C SER A 181 -18.00 13.08 -8.18
N ASN A 182 -19.30 12.82 -8.05
CA ASN A 182 -20.35 13.84 -8.06
C ASN A 182 -20.25 14.75 -6.84
N TYR A 183 -19.96 14.19 -5.65
CA TYR A 183 -19.68 15.03 -4.47
C TYR A 183 -18.53 16.00 -4.74
N ILE A 184 -17.38 15.50 -5.21
CA ILE A 184 -16.20 16.32 -5.48
C ILE A 184 -16.47 17.40 -6.53
N ARG A 185 -17.17 17.08 -7.64
CA ARG A 185 -17.43 18.02 -8.73
C ARG A 185 -18.47 19.09 -8.40
N GLU A 186 -19.51 18.73 -7.65
CA GLU A 186 -20.73 19.55 -7.60
C GLU A 186 -21.05 20.10 -6.21
N ARG A 187 -20.55 19.46 -5.15
CA ARG A 187 -21.02 19.71 -3.78
C ARG A 187 -19.90 20.04 -2.79
N CYS A 188 -18.69 19.54 -3.02
CA CYS A 188 -17.60 19.63 -2.05
C CYS A 188 -17.13 21.07 -1.86
N VAL A 189 -17.13 21.53 -0.61
CA VAL A 189 -16.62 22.85 -0.23
C VAL A 189 -15.67 22.75 0.95
N ILE A 190 -14.76 23.72 1.06
CA ILE A 190 -13.86 23.83 2.21
C ILE A 190 -14.70 23.96 3.49
N GLY A 191 -14.35 23.19 4.52
CA GLY A 191 -15.06 23.12 5.78
C GLY A 191 -16.07 21.96 5.87
N ASP A 192 -16.35 21.26 4.77
CA ASP A 192 -17.17 20.05 4.81
C ASP A 192 -16.55 18.99 5.73
N GLU A 193 -17.41 18.25 6.42
CA GLU A 193 -17.02 17.12 7.23
C GLU A 193 -17.03 15.83 6.40
N ILE A 194 -15.96 15.05 6.53
CA ILE A 194 -15.83 13.69 5.99
C ILE A 194 -15.50 12.75 7.15
N MET A 195 -16.30 11.70 7.30
CA MET A 195 -15.99 10.61 8.22
C MET A 195 -15.05 9.62 7.53
N LEU A 196 -13.98 9.23 8.22
CA LEU A 196 -12.99 8.27 7.76
C LEU A 196 -12.99 7.05 8.68
N GLU A 197 -12.65 5.88 8.13
CA GLU A 197 -12.28 4.68 8.86
C GLU A 197 -10.86 4.30 8.41
N ALA A 198 -9.89 4.37 9.33
CA ALA A 198 -8.48 4.26 9.02
C ALA A 198 -7.61 3.82 10.22
N PRO A 199 -6.41 3.27 9.98
CA PRO A 199 -5.88 2.89 8.67
C PRO A 199 -6.36 1.50 8.23
N LEU A 200 -6.42 1.27 6.92
CA LEU A 200 -6.80 0.00 6.29
C LEU A 200 -5.76 -0.40 5.23
N GLY A 201 -5.71 -1.69 4.88
CA GLY A 201 -4.92 -2.22 3.78
C GLY A 201 -3.59 -2.87 4.18
N ALA A 202 -3.19 -3.84 3.37
CA ALA A 202 -1.95 -4.62 3.51
C ALA A 202 -0.84 -4.16 2.54
N PHE A 203 -1.17 -3.32 1.57
CA PHE A 203 -0.22 -2.74 0.62
C PHE A 203 0.50 -1.57 1.28
N TYR A 204 1.77 -1.78 1.62
CA TYR A 204 2.61 -0.74 2.21
C TYR A 204 4.08 -0.99 1.92
N LEU A 205 4.91 0.06 2.01
CA LEU A 205 6.35 -0.05 1.82
C LEU A 205 6.97 -1.00 2.85
N ARG A 206 7.47 -2.14 2.40
CA ARG A 206 8.26 -3.08 3.20
C ARG A 206 9.68 -2.54 3.42
N HIS A 207 10.44 -3.16 4.31
CA HIS A 207 11.87 -2.92 4.45
C HIS A 207 12.54 -3.14 3.10
N VAL A 208 13.40 -2.18 2.77
CA VAL A 208 14.01 -2.10 1.46
C VAL A 208 15.41 -2.67 1.53
N ASP A 209 15.56 -3.90 1.05
CA ASP A 209 16.86 -4.56 0.88
C ASP A 209 17.23 -4.80 -0.59
N LYS A 210 16.31 -4.51 -1.50
CA LYS A 210 16.43 -4.66 -2.96
C LYS A 210 16.03 -3.39 -3.70
N PRO A 211 16.44 -3.22 -4.97
CA PRO A 211 15.88 -2.22 -5.88
C PRO A 211 14.35 -2.22 -5.89
N LEU A 212 13.76 -1.02 -5.92
CA LEU A 212 12.32 -0.84 -5.94
C LEU A 212 11.84 -0.40 -7.32
N ILE A 213 10.78 -1.04 -7.80
CA ILE A 213 10.08 -0.62 -9.01
C ILE A 213 8.61 -0.37 -8.66
N PHE A 214 8.21 0.89 -8.71
CA PHE A 214 6.84 1.34 -8.45
C PHE A 214 6.11 1.53 -9.76
N VAL A 215 4.91 0.96 -9.86
CA VAL A 215 4.08 1.01 -11.07
C VAL A 215 2.71 1.56 -10.71
N ALA A 216 2.52 2.83 -11.03
CA ALA A 216 1.30 3.58 -10.77
C ALA A 216 0.43 3.66 -12.03
N GLY A 217 -0.84 3.28 -11.89
CA GLY A 217 -1.87 3.53 -12.91
C GLY A 217 -2.88 4.56 -12.44
N GLY A 218 -2.96 5.72 -13.09
CA GLY A 218 -3.89 6.78 -12.72
C GLY A 218 -3.71 7.23 -11.26
N THR A 219 -4.77 7.17 -10.46
CA THR A 219 -4.70 7.56 -9.05
C THR A 219 -4.04 6.53 -8.14
N GLY A 220 -3.62 5.37 -8.66
CA GLY A 220 -2.73 4.44 -7.96
C GLY A 220 -1.38 5.08 -7.55
N LEU A 221 -1.04 6.24 -8.14
CA LEU A 221 0.07 7.09 -7.70
C LEU A 221 0.00 7.44 -6.20
N SER A 222 -1.21 7.58 -5.63
CA SER A 222 -1.41 7.94 -4.21
C SER A 222 -0.55 7.10 -3.26
N ALA A 223 -0.67 5.77 -3.33
CA ALA A 223 0.09 4.89 -2.46
C ALA A 223 1.61 5.15 -2.54
N PHE A 224 2.13 5.37 -3.75
CA PHE A 224 3.55 5.62 -3.97
C PHE A 224 4.03 6.99 -3.52
N LEU A 225 3.18 8.02 -3.55
CA LEU A 225 3.56 9.34 -3.01
C LEU A 225 3.86 9.25 -1.51
N GLY A 226 3.05 8.50 -0.76
CA GLY A 226 3.34 8.23 0.66
C GLY A 226 4.65 7.46 0.84
N MET A 227 4.88 6.42 0.02
CA MET A 227 6.13 5.64 0.10
C MET A 227 7.36 6.49 -0.25
N LEU A 228 7.26 7.32 -1.27
CA LEU A 228 8.35 8.19 -1.73
C LEU A 228 8.63 9.32 -0.73
N ASP A 229 7.61 9.88 -0.07
CA ASP A 229 7.81 10.81 1.05
C ASP A 229 8.66 10.17 2.15
N GLU A 230 8.33 8.94 2.55
CA GLU A 230 9.03 8.21 3.61
C GLU A 230 10.50 7.96 3.21
N LEU A 231 10.73 7.50 1.98
CA LEU A 231 12.07 7.29 1.45
C LEU A 231 12.87 8.61 1.38
N ALA A 232 12.26 9.69 0.91
CA ALA A 232 12.89 11.00 0.80
C ALA A 232 13.19 11.63 2.16
N GLU A 233 12.39 11.37 3.19
CA GLU A 233 12.64 11.81 4.56
C GLU A 233 13.86 11.14 5.17
N ARG A 234 14.07 9.84 4.85
CA ARG A 234 15.23 9.06 5.29
C ARG A 234 16.51 9.35 4.49
N GLY A 235 16.45 10.18 3.45
CA GLY A 235 17.56 10.45 2.53
C GLY A 235 17.81 9.31 1.53
N GLY A 236 16.78 8.51 1.24
CA GLY A 236 16.82 7.31 0.42
C GLY A 236 16.76 6.01 1.24
N CYS A 237 16.97 4.89 0.55
CA CYS A 237 16.95 3.53 1.13
C CYS A 237 18.20 2.70 0.83
N GLY A 238 19.25 3.31 0.27
CA GLY A 238 20.47 2.59 -0.14
C GLY A 238 20.28 1.70 -1.39
N GLN A 239 19.09 1.71 -2.00
CA GLN A 239 18.75 0.99 -3.22
C GLN A 239 18.18 1.94 -4.27
N PRO A 240 18.36 1.67 -5.57
CA PRO A 240 17.73 2.48 -6.62
C PRO A 240 16.21 2.29 -6.60
N VAL A 241 15.49 3.37 -6.93
CA VAL A 241 14.02 3.41 -6.94
C VAL A 241 13.55 3.91 -8.29
N HIS A 242 12.65 3.19 -8.95
CA HIS A 242 12.09 3.61 -10.23
C HIS A 242 10.57 3.69 -10.17
N LEU A 243 10.02 4.89 -10.36
CA LEU A 243 8.58 5.08 -10.56
C LEU A 243 8.23 5.11 -12.06
N TYR A 244 7.41 4.14 -12.48
CA TYR A 244 6.65 4.19 -13.72
C TYR A 244 5.24 4.71 -13.41
N TYR A 245 4.83 5.77 -14.10
CA TYR A 245 3.51 6.38 -13.91
C TYR A 245 2.73 6.41 -15.23
N GLY A 246 1.76 5.50 -15.34
CA GLY A 246 0.88 5.39 -16.48
C GLY A 246 -0.42 6.17 -16.28
N VAL A 247 -0.75 7.05 -17.22
CA VAL A 247 -2.08 7.67 -17.33
C VAL A 247 -2.57 7.60 -18.77
N ARG A 248 -3.88 7.83 -18.97
CA ARG A 248 -4.44 7.82 -20.32
C ARG A 248 -4.07 9.09 -21.07
N ASP A 249 -4.42 10.23 -20.50
CA ASP A 249 -4.22 11.56 -21.06
C ASP A 249 -3.13 12.30 -20.28
N ALA A 250 -2.29 13.10 -20.93
CA ALA A 250 -1.23 13.85 -20.24
C ALA A 250 -1.75 14.83 -19.17
N ALA A 251 -2.99 15.30 -19.33
CA ALA A 251 -3.67 16.15 -18.35
C ALA A 251 -3.99 15.41 -17.03
N ASP A 252 -4.00 14.08 -17.01
CA ASP A 252 -4.21 13.28 -15.79
C ASP A 252 -2.94 13.13 -14.94
N LEU A 253 -1.77 13.57 -15.45
CA LEU A 253 -0.55 13.60 -14.64
C LEU A 253 -0.70 14.61 -13.51
N CYS A 254 -0.63 14.14 -12.27
CA CYS A 254 -0.62 14.98 -11.07
C CYS A 254 0.71 14.85 -10.31
N GLU A 255 0.95 15.80 -9.39
CA GLU A 255 2.11 15.80 -8.48
C GLU A 255 3.48 15.75 -9.18
N THR A 256 3.58 16.11 -10.46
CA THR A 256 4.80 15.97 -11.28
C THR A 256 5.99 16.76 -10.73
N ALA A 257 5.74 17.96 -10.18
CA ALA A 257 6.77 18.76 -9.52
C ALA A 257 7.32 18.09 -8.26
N ARG A 258 6.43 17.51 -7.43
CA ARG A 258 6.81 16.76 -6.23
C ARG A 258 7.59 15.49 -6.59
N ILE A 259 7.14 14.77 -7.62
CA ILE A 259 7.84 13.59 -8.14
C ILE A 259 9.25 13.95 -8.61
N ALA A 260 9.39 15.05 -9.37
CA ALA A 260 10.70 15.51 -9.83
C ALA A 260 11.63 15.86 -8.66
N ALA A 261 11.11 16.47 -7.59
CA ALA A 261 11.88 16.83 -6.40
C ALA A 261 12.43 15.61 -5.63
N TYR A 262 11.86 14.41 -5.78
CA TYR A 262 12.42 13.20 -5.15
C TYR A 262 13.80 12.84 -5.69
N ALA A 263 14.14 13.21 -6.93
CA ALA A 263 15.46 12.94 -7.51
C ALA A 263 16.60 13.60 -6.71
N GLU A 264 16.32 14.69 -6.02
CA GLU A 264 17.29 15.40 -5.17
C GLU A 264 17.47 14.74 -3.79
N ARG A 265 16.49 13.96 -3.34
CA ARG A 265 16.40 13.42 -1.97
C ARG A 265 16.58 11.90 -1.90
N ILE A 266 16.37 11.19 -3.01
CA ILE A 266 16.48 9.73 -3.12
C ILE A 266 17.56 9.43 -4.16
N PRO A 267 18.79 9.08 -3.74
CA PRO A 267 19.86 8.73 -4.65
C PRO A 267 19.47 7.61 -5.61
N GLY A 268 19.66 7.83 -6.92
CA GLY A 268 19.32 6.84 -7.95
C GLY A 268 17.83 6.76 -8.30
N PHE A 269 17.00 7.72 -7.84
CA PHE A 269 15.59 7.77 -8.22
C PHE A 269 15.41 8.04 -9.73
N ARG A 270 14.60 7.21 -10.39
CA ARG A 270 14.20 7.36 -11.79
C ARG A 270 12.69 7.54 -11.89
N PHE A 271 12.25 8.39 -12.82
CA PHE A 271 10.84 8.63 -13.11
C PHE A 271 10.54 8.44 -14.60
N SER A 272 9.54 7.61 -14.92
CA SER A 272 9.07 7.31 -16.27
C SER A 272 7.56 7.60 -16.38
N PRO A 273 7.13 8.79 -16.81
CA PRO A 273 5.73 8.99 -17.21
C PRO A 273 5.45 8.27 -18.52
N VAL A 274 4.34 7.53 -18.58
CA VAL A 274 3.89 6.77 -19.76
C VAL A 274 2.45 7.16 -20.07
N ILE A 275 2.18 7.60 -21.29
CA ILE A 275 0.85 8.09 -21.70
C ILE A 275 0.30 7.16 -22.77
N SER A 276 -0.87 6.56 -22.54
CA SER A 276 -1.44 5.61 -23.52
C SER A 276 -2.15 6.29 -24.68
N ASP A 277 -2.74 7.47 -24.47
CA ASP A 277 -3.41 8.27 -25.50
C ASP A 277 -2.91 9.74 -25.48
N PRO A 278 -1.64 9.95 -25.86
CA PRO A 278 -1.03 11.27 -25.79
C PRO A 278 -1.47 12.21 -26.92
N ASP A 279 -1.54 13.51 -26.60
CA ASP A 279 -1.55 14.56 -27.62
C ASP A 279 -0.32 14.40 -28.56
N PRO A 280 -0.44 14.75 -29.86
CA PRO A 280 0.67 14.72 -30.81
C PRO A 280 1.98 15.38 -30.32
N GLN A 281 1.91 16.40 -29.47
CA GLN A 281 3.06 17.13 -28.93
C GLN A 281 3.83 16.37 -27.82
N TRP A 282 3.28 15.28 -27.28
CA TRP A 282 3.95 14.52 -26.21
C TRP A 282 5.22 13.85 -26.72
N THR A 283 6.38 14.21 -26.16
CA THR A 283 7.68 13.65 -26.55
C THR A 283 8.16 12.52 -25.63
N GLY A 284 7.40 12.19 -24.58
CA GLY A 284 7.74 11.14 -23.62
C GLY A 284 7.33 9.73 -24.08
N LYS A 285 7.37 8.78 -23.14
CA LYS A 285 6.98 7.39 -23.40
C LYS A 285 5.49 7.29 -23.74
N ARG A 286 5.17 6.51 -24.77
CA ARG A 286 3.81 6.28 -25.29
C ARG A 286 3.41 4.82 -25.10
N GLY A 287 2.12 4.53 -25.04
CA GLY A 287 1.61 3.16 -24.94
C GLY A 287 1.43 2.71 -23.49
N TYR A 288 1.78 1.47 -23.19
CA TYR A 288 1.52 0.85 -21.88
C TYR A 288 2.81 0.59 -21.10
N ILE A 289 2.74 0.66 -19.76
CA ILE A 289 3.93 0.59 -18.89
C ILE A 289 4.78 -0.65 -19.15
N ALA A 290 4.17 -1.82 -19.35
CA ALA A 290 4.87 -3.10 -19.58
C ALA A 290 5.87 -3.03 -20.75
N GLU A 291 5.60 -2.20 -21.76
CA GLU A 291 6.43 -2.05 -22.97
C GLU A 291 7.75 -1.29 -22.67
N HIS A 292 7.83 -0.62 -21.51
CA HIS A 292 8.95 0.23 -21.12
C HIS A 292 9.81 -0.35 -20.00
N PHE A 293 9.54 -1.59 -19.60
CA PHE A 293 10.42 -2.32 -18.69
C PHE A 293 11.68 -2.79 -19.38
N ASP A 294 12.80 -2.70 -18.65
CA ASP A 294 14.04 -3.35 -19.07
C ASP A 294 14.01 -4.80 -18.57
N ALA A 295 13.72 -5.72 -19.50
CA ALA A 295 13.66 -7.14 -19.20
C ALA A 295 15.04 -7.72 -18.80
N SER A 296 16.15 -7.10 -19.22
CA SER A 296 17.48 -7.55 -18.81
C SER A 296 17.78 -7.13 -17.37
N GLU A 297 17.45 -5.89 -17.00
CA GLU A 297 17.60 -5.40 -15.63
C GLU A 297 16.79 -6.25 -14.64
N LEU A 298 15.52 -6.53 -14.96
CA LEU A 298 14.64 -7.37 -14.14
C LEU A 298 15.07 -8.85 -14.05
N ARG A 299 15.84 -9.32 -15.04
CA ARG A 299 16.37 -10.69 -15.05
C ARG A 299 17.63 -10.79 -14.21
N ASP A 300 18.52 -9.82 -14.34
CA ASP A 300 19.84 -9.88 -13.74
C ASP A 300 19.84 -9.42 -12.27
N THR A 301 18.83 -8.62 -11.88
CA THR A 301 18.74 -8.03 -10.55
C THR A 301 17.41 -8.35 -9.87
N ALA A 302 17.48 -9.06 -8.74
CA ALA A 302 16.32 -9.30 -7.90
C ALA A 302 15.77 -7.97 -7.35
N SER A 303 14.48 -7.72 -7.56
CA SER A 303 13.83 -6.44 -7.29
C SER A 303 12.46 -6.63 -6.66
N ASP A 304 12.00 -5.65 -5.89
CA ASP A 304 10.64 -5.64 -5.36
C ASP A 304 9.77 -4.70 -6.22
N LEU A 305 8.75 -5.27 -6.85
CA LEU A 305 7.82 -4.59 -7.75
C LEU A 305 6.50 -4.34 -7.03
N TYR A 306 6.15 -3.07 -6.87
CA TYR A 306 4.89 -2.65 -6.28
C TYR A 306 3.97 -2.11 -7.38
N LEU A 307 2.78 -2.71 -7.51
CA LEU A 307 1.79 -2.37 -8.53
C LEU A 307 0.54 -1.80 -7.84
N CYS A 308 0.17 -0.56 -8.16
CA CYS A 308 -1.06 0.05 -7.63
C CYS A 308 -1.82 0.78 -8.74
N GLY A 309 -3.09 0.41 -8.94
CA GLY A 309 -3.94 1.04 -9.94
C GLY A 309 -5.09 0.16 -10.41
N PRO A 310 -5.61 0.39 -11.63
CA PRO A 310 -6.77 -0.34 -12.13
C PRO A 310 -6.43 -1.81 -12.43
N PRO A 311 -7.35 -2.77 -12.19
CA PRO A 311 -7.10 -4.20 -12.39
C PRO A 311 -6.50 -4.56 -13.77
N PRO A 312 -6.96 -3.99 -14.90
CA PRO A 312 -6.36 -4.28 -16.21
C PRO A 312 -4.87 -3.97 -16.32
N MET A 313 -4.38 -2.92 -15.63
CA MET A 313 -2.96 -2.61 -15.60
C MET A 313 -2.19 -3.67 -14.82
N VAL A 314 -2.68 -4.02 -13.63
CA VAL A 314 -2.03 -5.03 -12.76
C VAL A 314 -1.92 -6.38 -13.49
N GLU A 315 -3.00 -6.83 -14.12
CA GLU A 315 -2.99 -8.10 -14.87
C GLU A 315 -2.13 -8.04 -16.14
N SER A 316 -2.05 -6.87 -16.82
CA SER A 316 -1.15 -6.67 -17.95
C SER A 316 0.33 -6.82 -17.54
N ILE A 317 0.73 -6.23 -16.41
CA ILE A 317 2.10 -6.38 -15.89
C ILE A 317 2.39 -7.83 -15.51
N LYS A 318 1.48 -8.50 -14.78
CA LYS A 318 1.63 -9.92 -14.41
C LYS A 318 1.80 -10.80 -15.64
N THR A 319 0.96 -10.62 -16.65
CA THR A 319 1.02 -11.37 -17.91
C THR A 319 2.36 -11.15 -18.61
N TRP A 320 2.85 -9.91 -18.65
CA TRP A 320 4.15 -9.60 -19.25
C TRP A 320 5.31 -10.26 -18.50
N LEU A 321 5.32 -10.18 -17.16
CA LEU A 321 6.37 -10.82 -16.34
C LEU A 321 6.41 -12.33 -16.56
N SER A 322 5.25 -12.98 -16.58
CA SER A 322 5.15 -14.42 -16.88
C SER A 322 5.64 -14.75 -18.29
N ALA A 323 5.25 -13.95 -19.31
CA ALA A 323 5.70 -14.17 -20.69
C ALA A 323 7.22 -14.02 -20.87
N GLN A 324 7.86 -13.18 -20.06
CA GLN A 324 9.31 -12.98 -20.06
C GLN A 324 10.07 -13.98 -19.18
N ASN A 325 9.38 -14.88 -18.46
CA ASN A 325 9.94 -15.80 -17.46
C ASN A 325 10.76 -15.07 -16.38
N LEU A 326 10.28 -13.91 -15.92
CA LEU A 326 10.96 -13.10 -14.90
C LEU A 326 10.48 -13.47 -13.50
N ASN A 327 11.26 -14.34 -12.83
CA ASN A 327 10.95 -14.84 -11.48
C ASN A 327 11.73 -14.11 -10.36
N ASN A 328 12.60 -13.16 -10.73
CA ASN A 328 13.44 -12.40 -9.80
C ASN A 328 12.74 -11.14 -9.25
N ALA A 329 11.52 -10.86 -9.72
CA ALA A 329 10.68 -9.78 -9.23
C ALA A 329 9.72 -10.30 -8.15
N HIS A 330 9.84 -9.79 -6.92
CA HIS A 330 8.84 -10.05 -5.90
C HIS A 330 7.70 -9.03 -6.04
N LEU A 331 6.44 -9.50 -6.12
CA LEU A 331 5.30 -8.64 -6.43
C LEU A 331 4.49 -8.28 -5.18
N TYR A 332 4.21 -6.99 -5.04
CA TYR A 332 3.21 -6.43 -4.14
C TYR A 332 2.13 -5.75 -5.00
N LEU A 333 0.87 -6.01 -4.71
CA LEU A 333 -0.23 -5.55 -5.57
C LEU A 333 -1.38 -4.96 -4.77
N GLU A 334 -1.94 -3.88 -5.32
CA GLU A 334 -3.15 -3.23 -4.84
C GLU A 334 -4.02 -2.87 -6.06
N LYS A 335 -5.24 -3.42 -6.09
CA LYS A 335 -6.17 -3.26 -7.20
C LYS A 335 -7.28 -2.29 -6.80
N PHE A 336 -7.41 -1.18 -7.52
CA PHE A 336 -8.53 -0.24 -7.33
C PHE A 336 -9.75 -0.77 -8.09
N THR A 337 -10.54 -1.58 -7.40
CA THR A 337 -11.82 -2.11 -7.91
C THR A 337 -12.96 -1.13 -7.65
N GLU A 338 -14.02 -1.23 -8.46
CA GLU A 338 -15.26 -0.53 -8.15
C GLU A 338 -15.81 -1.07 -6.82
N SER A 339 -16.18 -0.16 -5.92
CA SER A 339 -16.83 -0.57 -4.68
C SER A 339 -18.20 -1.17 -5.03
N ASN A 340 -18.42 -2.44 -4.69
CA ASN A 340 -19.77 -3.00 -4.67
C ASN A 340 -20.62 -2.12 -3.76
N THR A 341 -21.75 -1.65 -4.30
CA THR A 341 -22.70 -0.73 -3.68
C THR A 341 -22.97 -0.98 -2.20
#